data_AF-A0A951MEY8-F1
#
_entry.id   AF-A0A951MEY8-F1
#
_cell.length_a   1.000
_cell.length_b   1.000
_cell.length_c   1.000
_cell.angle_alpha   90.00
_cell.angle_beta   90.00
_cell.angle_gamma   90.00
#
_symmetry.space_group_name_H-M   'P 1'
#
loop_
_entity.id
_entity.type
_entity.pdbx_description
1 polymer ?
#
loop_
_entity_poly.entity_id
_entity_poly.type
_entity_poly.pdbx_seq_one_letter_code
_entity_poly.pdbx_strand_id
1 'polypeptide(L)'
;MRVAIAGKGGTGKTTISGILCRALARRGRSVLAVDADSNPNLASILGFDGGESGVPALSRSLLERVEDPDGTRRLVLTRPLDAVLEEHAALGPDGVRLVVMERVGHGGAG
;
A
#
# COMPACT_ATOMS: atom_id res chain seq x y z
N MET A 1 9.51 8.05 -9.11
CA MET A 1 10.07 6.68 -9.13
C MET A 1 9.01 5.74 -8.56
N ARG A 2 8.79 4.58 -9.19
CA ARG A 2 7.87 3.54 -8.71
C ARG A 2 8.67 2.24 -8.59
N VAL A 3 8.53 1.53 -7.48
CA VAL A 3 9.24 0.28 -7.19
C VAL A 3 8.22 -0.74 -6.73
N ALA A 4 8.23 -1.92 -7.35
CA ALA A 4 7.43 -3.07 -6.92
C ALA A 4 8.39 -4.19 -6.49
N ILE A 5 8.15 -4.78 -5.32
CA ILE A 5 8.98 -5.86 -4.77
C ILE A 5 8.10 -7.11 -4.69
N ALA A 6 8.46 -8.13 -5.47
CA ALA A 6 7.73 -9.39 -5.59
C ALA A 6 8.66 -10.60 -5.38
N GLY A 7 8.09 -11.77 -5.11
CA GLY A 7 8.82 -13.00 -4.81
C GLY A 7 8.08 -13.93 -3.86
N LYS A 8 8.61 -15.14 -3.65
CA LYS A 8 7.97 -16.20 -2.86
C LYS A 8 7.76 -15.79 -1.39
N GLY A 9 6.84 -16.46 -0.69
CA GLY A 9 6.66 -16.28 0.76
C GLY A 9 7.97 -16.52 1.52
N GLY A 10 8.26 -15.70 2.53
CA GLY A 10 9.45 -15.86 3.37
C GLY A 10 10.78 -15.33 2.81
N THR A 11 10.84 -14.80 1.59
CA THR A 11 12.11 -14.31 0.99
C THR A 11 12.58 -12.93 1.49
N GLY A 12 11.94 -12.36 2.54
CA GLY A 12 12.33 -11.07 3.11
C GLY A 12 11.85 -9.82 2.36
N LYS A 13 10.87 -9.96 1.45
CA LYS A 13 10.34 -8.83 0.65
C LYS A 13 9.91 -7.65 1.49
N THR A 14 9.02 -7.88 2.46
CA THR A 14 8.46 -6.84 3.32
C THR A 14 9.55 -6.14 4.13
N THR A 15 10.56 -6.90 4.59
CA THR A 15 11.74 -6.38 5.26
C THR A 15 12.51 -5.42 4.37
N ILE A 16 12.86 -5.84 3.14
CA ILE A 16 13.58 -5.00 2.17
C ILE A 16 12.73 -3.78 1.79
N SER A 17 11.43 -3.95 1.57
CA SER A 17 10.50 -2.85 1.28
C SER A 17 10.52 -1.78 2.37
N GLY A 18 10.41 -2.17 3.65
CA GLY A 18 10.42 -1.23 4.76
C GLY A 18 11.78 -0.52 4.93
N ILE A 19 12.88 -1.26 4.83
CA ILE A 19 14.24 -0.68 4.88
C ILE A 19 14.42 0.33 3.76
N LEU A 20 14.03 -0.01 2.52
CA LEU A 20 14.14 0.87 1.37
C LEU A 20 13.31 2.15 1.57
N CYS A 21 12.08 2.02 2.08
CA CYS A 21 11.21 3.16 2.36
C CYS A 21 11.85 4.13 3.36
N ARG A 22 12.30 3.64 4.52
CA ARG A 22 12.96 4.45 5.55
C ARG A 22 14.26 5.08 5.04
N ALA A 23 15.07 4.31 4.32
CA ALA A 23 16.33 4.80 3.76
C ALA A 23 16.13 5.93 2.74
N LEU A 24 15.11 5.83 1.88
CA LEU A 24 14.76 6.89 0.94
C LEU A 24 14.19 8.11 1.65
N ALA A 25 13.31 7.91 2.63
CA ALA A 25 12.71 8.99 3.40
C ALA A 25 13.75 9.81 4.16
N ARG A 26 14.71 9.15 4.84
CA ARG A 26 15.85 9.79 5.51
C ARG A 26 16.76 10.59 4.58
N ARG A 27 16.74 10.30 3.27
CA ARG A 27 17.45 11.06 2.23
C ARG A 27 16.62 12.22 1.66
N GLY A 28 15.55 12.62 2.36
CA GLY A 28 14.67 13.73 1.97
C GLY A 28 13.70 13.40 0.83
N ARG A 29 13.48 12.11 0.52
CA ARG A 29 12.51 11.72 -0.52
C ARG A 29 11.12 11.61 0.09
N SER A 30 10.11 12.14 -0.60
CA SER A 30 8.72 11.80 -0.31
C SER A 30 8.47 10.33 -0.65
N VAL A 31 8.06 9.54 0.34
CA VAL A 31 7.79 8.10 0.19
C VAL A 31 6.33 7.81 0.51
N LEU A 32 5.66 7.14 -0.44
CA LEU A 32 4.38 6.47 -0.24
C LEU A 32 4.64 4.96 -0.31
N ALA A 33 4.46 4.29 0.83
CA ALA A 33 4.51 2.84 0.95
C ALA A 33 3.10 2.28 0.75
N VAL A 34 2.97 1.21 -0.03
CA VAL A 34 1.71 0.51 -0.27
C VAL A 34 1.92 -0.95 0.12
N ASP A 35 1.19 -1.41 1.14
CA ASP A 35 1.14 -2.82 1.52
C ASP A 35 -0.07 -3.47 0.85
N ALA A 36 0.20 -4.34 -0.11
CA ALA A 36 -0.80 -5.09 -0.86
C ALA A 36 -0.73 -6.60 -0.56
N ASP A 37 -0.07 -6.99 0.53
CA ASP A 37 0.00 -8.39 0.97
C ASP A 37 -1.32 -8.83 1.63
N SER A 38 -1.70 -10.09 1.48
CA SER A 38 -2.88 -10.68 2.15
C SER A 38 -2.71 -10.67 3.67
N ASN A 39 -1.45 -10.72 4.14
CA ASN A 39 -1.10 -10.53 5.53
C ASN A 39 -0.20 -9.29 5.67
N PRO A 40 -0.79 -8.08 5.80
CA PRO A 40 -0.02 -6.85 5.84
C PRO A 40 0.88 -6.84 7.08
N ASN A 41 2.15 -6.50 6.87
CA ASN A 41 3.18 -6.48 7.92
C ASN A 41 4.13 -5.29 7.76
N LEU A 42 3.96 -4.47 6.72
CA LEU A 42 4.87 -3.37 6.41
C LEU A 42 4.81 -2.28 7.49
N ALA A 43 3.65 -2.05 8.10
CA ALA A 43 3.49 -1.09 9.20
C ALA A 43 4.46 -1.38 10.36
N SER A 44 4.55 -2.64 10.77
CA SER A 44 5.45 -3.10 11.83
C SER A 44 6.92 -2.89 11.46
N ILE A 45 7.31 -3.20 10.22
CA ILE A 45 8.69 -2.98 9.74
C ILE A 45 9.03 -1.48 9.66
N LEU A 46 8.04 -0.64 9.32
CA LEU A 46 8.21 0.81 9.26
C LEU A 46 8.27 1.45 10.67
N GLY A 47 7.85 0.73 11.71
CA GLY A 47 7.87 1.19 13.10
C GLY A 47 6.64 2.00 13.49
N PHE A 48 5.45 1.63 12.99
CA PHE A 48 4.19 2.18 13.49
C PHE A 48 3.84 1.56 14.84
N ASP A 49 3.51 2.40 15.82
CA ASP A 49 2.98 1.95 17.11
C ASP A 49 1.60 1.31 16.89
N GLY A 50 1.46 0.02 17.22
CA GLY A 50 0.23 -0.74 16.99
C GLY A 50 0.13 -1.46 15.63
N GLY A 51 1.21 -1.47 14.84
CA GLY A 51 1.25 -2.18 13.56
C GLY A 51 0.26 -1.59 12.55
N GLU A 52 -0.46 -2.45 11.83
CA GLU A 52 -1.44 -2.05 10.82
C GLU A 52 -2.76 -1.51 11.40
N SER A 53 -3.02 -1.71 12.70
CA SER A 53 -4.30 -1.37 13.33
C SER A 53 -4.63 0.13 13.29
N GLY A 54 -3.61 0.99 13.17
CA GLY A 54 -3.76 2.44 13.05
C GLY A 54 -3.88 2.96 11.61
N VAL A 55 -3.88 2.08 10.61
CA VAL A 55 -3.91 2.47 9.19
C VAL A 55 -5.27 2.12 8.58
N PRO A 56 -6.07 3.13 8.17
CA PRO A 56 -7.36 2.87 7.54
C PRO A 56 -7.18 2.09 6.23
N ALA A 57 -7.81 0.92 6.13
CA ALA A 57 -7.65 0.07 4.95
C ALA A 57 -8.24 0.73 3.70
N LEU A 58 -7.53 0.63 2.58
CA LEU A 58 -7.98 1.05 1.27
C LEU A 58 -8.82 -0.06 0.63
N SER A 59 -10.11 0.20 0.45
CA SER A 59 -11.04 -0.77 -0.13
C SER A 59 -10.90 -0.85 -1.65
N ARG A 60 -11.15 -2.04 -2.21
CA ARG A 60 -11.24 -2.27 -3.65
C ARG A 60 -12.41 -1.54 -4.30
N SER A 61 -13.42 -1.11 -3.52
CA SER A 61 -14.54 -0.29 -4.02
C SER A 61 -14.11 1.08 -4.54
N LEU A 62 -12.93 1.56 -4.15
CA LEU A 62 -12.34 2.79 -4.68
C LEU A 62 -11.70 2.61 -6.06
N LEU A 63 -11.75 1.40 -6.64
CA LEU A 63 -11.19 1.08 -7.95
C LEU A 63 -12.31 0.75 -8.93
N GLU A 64 -12.34 1.45 -10.06
CA GLU A 64 -13.20 1.12 -11.19
C GLU A 64 -12.37 0.59 -12.36
N ARG A 65 -12.95 -0.30 -13.17
CA ARG A 65 -12.33 -0.81 -14.38
C ARG A 65 -12.76 0.06 -15.55
N VAL A 66 -11.78 0.65 -16.23
CA VAL A 66 -11.97 1.43 -17.45
C VAL A 66 -11.33 0.69 -18.61
N GLU A 67 -12.01 0.70 -19.75
CA GLU A 67 -11.47 0.24 -21.03
C GLU A 67 -11.13 1.46 -21.88
N ASP A 68 -9.86 1.62 -22.21
CA ASP A 68 -9.40 2.68 -23.10
C ASP A 68 -9.80 2.33 -24.56
N PRO A 69 -9.86 3.31 -25.48
CA PRO A 69 -10.30 3.07 -26.86
C PRO A 69 -9.50 2.04 -27.66
N ASP A 70 -8.29 1.71 -27.20
CA ASP A 70 -7.41 0.68 -27.77
C ASP A 70 -7.68 -0.72 -27.23
N GLY A 71 -8.70 -0.88 -26.36
CA GLY A 71 -9.06 -2.12 -25.70
C GLY A 71 -8.27 -2.41 -24.42
N THR A 72 -7.36 -1.52 -24.00
CA THR A 72 -6.60 -1.68 -22.76
C THR A 72 -7.51 -1.53 -21.55
N ARG A 73 -7.51 -2.54 -20.67
CA ARG A 73 -8.25 -2.50 -19.40
C ARG A 73 -7.34 -2.08 -18.27
N ARG A 74 -7.70 -1.01 -17.58
CA ARG A 74 -6.97 -0.54 -16.39
C ARG A 74 -7.90 -0.29 -15.21
N LEU A 75 -7.33 -0.36 -14.02
CA LEU A 75 -8.00 0.08 -12.80
C LEU A 75 -7.66 1.55 -12.56
N VAL A 76 -8.67 2.36 -12.28
CA VAL A 76 -8.51 3.76 -11.90
C VAL A 76 -9.21 4.01 -10.57
N LEU A 77 -8.76 5.04 -9.86
CA LEU A 77 -9.43 5.46 -8.63
C LEU A 77 -10.74 6.15 -8.99
N THR A 78 -11.81 5.84 -8.25
CA THR A 78 -13.13 6.47 -8.39
C THR A 78 -13.15 7.93 -7.92
N ARG A 79 -12.08 8.36 -7.26
CA ARG A 79 -11.89 9.72 -6.74
C ARG A 79 -10.42 10.14 -6.82
N PRO A 80 -10.13 11.45 -6.74
CA PRO A 80 -8.76 11.97 -6.77
C PRO A 80 -7.83 11.33 -5.73
N LEU A 81 -6.55 11.14 -6.10
CA LEU A 81 -5.56 10.44 -5.26
C LEU A 81 -5.29 11.16 -3.94
N ASP A 82 -5.27 12.49 -3.94
CA ASP A 82 -5.12 13.33 -2.76
C ASP A 82 -6.22 13.04 -1.73
N ALA A 83 -7.49 13.04 -2.14
CA ALA A 83 -8.61 12.70 -1.27
C ALA A 83 -8.51 11.28 -0.70
N VAL A 84 -8.05 10.30 -1.50
CA VAL A 84 -7.81 8.93 -1.03
C VAL A 84 -6.71 8.91 0.03
N LEU A 85 -5.61 9.62 -0.19
CA LEU A 85 -4.47 9.62 0.72
C LEU A 85 -4.78 10.37 2.01
N GLU A 86 -5.58 11.42 1.98
CA GLU A 86 -6.03 12.13 3.19
C GLU A 86 -6.82 11.23 4.13
N GLU A 87 -7.61 10.30 3.59
CA GLU A 87 -8.46 9.42 4.38
C GLU A 87 -7.81 8.07 4.74
N HIS A 88 -6.92 7.56 3.87
CA HIS A 88 -6.39 6.19 4.00
C HIS A 88 -4.88 6.10 4.23
N ALA A 89 -4.13 7.20 4.14
CA ALA A 89 -2.70 7.16 4.42
C ALA A 89 -2.41 7.51 5.88
N ALA A 90 -1.66 6.65 6.56
CA ALA A 90 -1.11 6.95 7.86
C ALA A 90 0.32 7.50 7.74
N LEU A 91 0.63 8.57 8.48
CA LEU A 91 1.98 9.12 8.55
C LEU A 91 2.80 8.35 9.59
N GLY A 92 3.86 7.71 9.14
CA GLY A 92 4.79 6.96 9.98
C GLY A 92 6.11 7.68 10.21
N PRO A 93 7.05 7.02 10.89
CA PRO A 93 8.32 7.65 11.19
C PRO A 93 9.15 7.92 9.92
N ASP A 94 10.06 8.89 10.02
CA ASP A 94 10.80 9.51 8.90
C ASP A 94 9.92 10.16 7.82
N GLY A 95 8.60 10.32 8.07
CA GLY A 95 7.67 10.92 7.11
C GLY A 95 7.21 9.95 6.02
N VAL A 96 7.34 8.64 6.22
CA VAL A 96 6.80 7.63 5.30
C VAL A 96 5.28 7.62 5.44
N ARG A 97 4.55 7.87 4.34
CA ARG A 97 3.11 7.66 4.29
C ARG A 97 2.83 6.20 3.92
N LEU A 98 1.99 5.52 4.67
CA LEU A 98 1.62 4.13 4.44
C LEU A 98 0.14 4.02 4.08
N VAL A 99 -0.15 3.25 3.03
CA VAL A 99 -1.50 2.78 2.69
C VAL A 99 -1.49 1.25 2.76
N VAL A 100 -2.50 0.67 3.41
CA VAL A 100 -2.70 -0.77 3.49
C VAL A 100 -3.94 -1.14 2.69
N MET A 101 -3.85 -2.12 1.80
CA MET A 101 -5.04 -2.61 1.10
C MET A 101 -5.92 -3.45 2.01
N GLU A 102 -7.23 -3.33 1.86
CA GLU A 102 -8.21 -4.21 2.50
C GLU A 102 -7.87 -5.68 2.21
N ARG A 103 -7.91 -6.49 3.28
CA ARG A 103 -7.84 -7.95 3.14
C ARG A 103 -9.03 -8.41 2.33
N VAL A 104 -8.77 -9.11 1.23
CA VAL A 104 -9.83 -9.86 0.56
C VAL A 104 -10.32 -10.90 1.57
N GLY A 105 -11.54 -10.75 2.06
CA GLY A 105 -12.22 -11.80 2.80
C GLY A 105 -12.17 -13.05 1.93
N HIS A 106 -11.64 -14.15 2.46
CA HIS A 106 -11.77 -15.44 1.79
C HIS A 106 -13.28 -15.66 1.64
N GLY A 107 -13.78 -15.54 0.41
CA GLY A 107 -15.13 -15.93 0.09
C GLY A 107 -15.28 -17.40 0.46
N GLY A 108 -15.88 -17.64 1.63
CA GLY A 108 -16.45 -18.92 1.95
C GLY A 108 -17.60 -19.19 0.98
N ALA A 109 -17.57 -20.37 0.37
CA ALA A 109 -18.68 -21.08 -0.24
C ALA A 109 -19.59 -20.30 -1.21
N GLY A 110 -19.44 -20.62 -2.49
CA GLY A 110 -20.42 -20.38 -3.56
C GLY A 110 -20.00 -21.15 -4.79
#